data_AF-A0A8H3YKW8-F1
#
_entry.id   AF-A0A8H3YKW8-F1
#
_cell.length_a   1.000
_cell.length_b   1.000
_cell.length_c   1.000
_cell.angle_alpha   90.00
_cell.angle_beta   90.00
_cell.angle_gamma   90.00
#
_symmetry.space_group_name_H-M   'P 1'
#
loop_
_entity.id
_entity.type
_entity.pdbx_description
1 polymer ?
#
loop_
_entity_poly.entity_id
_entity_poly.type
_entity_poly.pdbx_seq_one_letter_code
_entity_poly.pdbx_strand_id
1 'polypeptide(L)' 'MRTSILITAAALAATISAGPLGYAVCQAGCASVVMACYAAGGATWGATLGATAPATIVACNAAYGTCQAACAAVLLIPFL' A
#
# COMPACT_ATOMS: atom_id res chain seq x y z
N MET A 1 -22.71 -10.37 -38.27
CA MET A 1 -23.46 -10.48 -37.00
C MET A 1 -22.73 -11.33 -35.96
N ARG A 2 -22.36 -12.59 -36.27
CA ARG A 2 -21.68 -13.48 -35.30
C ARG A 2 -20.32 -12.98 -34.82
N THR A 3 -19.51 -12.43 -35.73
CA THR A 3 -18.20 -11.82 -35.44
C THR A 3 -18.30 -10.52 -34.67
N SER A 4 -19.32 -9.71 -34.96
CA SER A 4 -19.60 -8.44 -34.27
C SER A 4 -19.89 -8.65 -32.78
N ILE A 5 -20.62 -9.72 -32.42
CA ILE A 5 -20.92 -10.09 -31.04
C ILE A 5 -19.67 -10.55 -30.29
N LEU A 6 -18.77 -11.28 -30.96
CA LEU A 6 -17.52 -11.74 -30.35
C LEU A 6 -16.54 -10.58 -30.10
N ILE A 7 -16.49 -9.61 -31.01
CA ILE A 7 -15.65 -8.41 -30.86
C ILE A 7 -16.17 -7.53 -29.72
N THR A 8 -17.49 -7.33 -29.59
CA THR A 8 -18.05 -6.59 -28.46
C THR A 8 -17.85 -7.34 -27.14
N ALA A 9 -18.04 -8.66 -27.09
CA ALA A 9 -17.77 -9.45 -25.90
C ALA A 9 -16.29 -9.39 -25.45
N ALA A 10 -15.34 -9.40 -26.40
CA ALA A 10 -13.91 -9.26 -26.11
C ALA A 10 -13.55 -7.84 -25.66
N ALA A 11 -14.20 -6.80 -26.20
CA ALA A 11 -14.01 -5.42 -25.77
C ALA A 11 -14.59 -5.12 -24.38
N LEU A 12 -15.62 -5.86 -23.96
CA LEU A 12 -16.20 -5.80 -22.61
C LEU A 12 -15.50 -6.73 -21.59
N ALA A 13 -14.53 -7.54 -22.03
CA ALA A 13 -13.69 -8.31 -21.11
C ALA A 13 -12.80 -7.33 -20.34
N ALA A 14 -13.32 -6.80 -19.23
CA ALA A 14 -12.61 -5.89 -18.35
C ALA A 14 -11.30 -6.54 -17.90
N THR A 15 -10.20 -5.84 -18.09
CA THR A 15 -8.93 -6.17 -17.46
C THR A 15 -9.11 -6.00 -15.95
N ILE A 16 -9.21 -7.12 -15.21
CA ILE A 16 -9.21 -7.07 -13.75
C ILE A 16 -7.81 -6.63 -13.31
N SER A 17 -7.66 -5.34 -12.99
CA SER A 17 -6.43 -4.81 -12.42
C SER A 17 -6.44 -5.03 -10.91
N ALA A 18 -5.76 -6.07 -10.46
CA ALA A 18 -5.58 -6.36 -9.04
C ALA A 18 -4.61 -5.37 -8.35
N GLY A 19 -3.89 -4.53 -9.12
CA GLY A 19 -2.86 -3.60 -8.61
C GLY A 19 -3.36 -2.67 -7.49
N PRO A 20 -4.41 -1.85 -7.72
CA PRO A 20 -4.89 -0.90 -6.71
C PRO A 20 -5.40 -1.57 -5.42
N LEU A 21 -6.11 -2.70 -5.53
CA LEU A 21 -6.56 -3.45 -4.36
C LEU A 21 -5.39 -4.10 -3.63
N GLY A 22 -4.42 -4.66 -4.37
CA GLY A 22 -3.18 -5.17 -3.81
C GLY A 22 -2.41 -4.08 -3.06
N TYR A 23 -2.32 -2.88 -3.63
CA TYR A 23 -1.66 -1.74 -2.99
C TYR A 23 -2.33 -1.39 -1.66
N ALA A 24 -3.67 -1.33 -1.62
CA ALA A 24 -4.41 -1.07 -0.40
C ALA A 24 -4.15 -2.13 0.69
N VAL A 25 -4.14 -3.42 0.32
CA VAL A 25 -3.81 -4.52 1.25
C VAL A 25 -2.37 -4.41 1.76
N CYS A 26 -1.41 -4.13 0.87
CA CYS A 26 0.00 -3.95 1.22
C CYS A 26 0.18 -2.79 2.21
N GLN A 27 -0.47 -1.65 1.94
CA GLN A 27 -0.44 -0.50 2.85
C GLN A 27 -1.04 -0.81 4.22
N ALA A 28 -2.16 -1.54 4.27
CA ALA A 28 -2.75 -1.97 5.53
C ALA A 28 -1.79 -2.86 6.33
N GLY A 29 -1.06 -3.74 5.64
CA GLY A 29 0.03 -4.54 6.22
C GLY A 29 1.12 -3.66 6.82
N CYS A 30 1.69 -2.72 6.06
CA CYS A 30 2.71 -1.80 6.56
C CYS A 30 2.21 -0.98 7.77
N ALA A 31 0.95 -0.54 7.74
CA ALA A 31 0.32 0.18 8.84
C ALA A 31 0.22 -0.69 10.12
N SER A 32 -0.13 -1.97 9.98
CA SER A 32 -0.18 -2.90 11.13
C SER A 32 1.21 -3.12 11.76
N VAL A 33 2.26 -3.16 10.95
CA VAL A 33 3.65 -3.34 11.43
C VAL A 33 4.13 -2.09 12.16
N VAL A 34 3.89 -0.89 11.62
CA VAL A 34 4.31 0.34 12.30
C VAL A 34 3.55 0.56 13.61
N MET A 35 2.27 0.21 13.66
CA MET A 35 1.49 0.19 14.91
C MET A 35 2.14 -0.70 15.97
N ALA A 36 2.55 -1.92 15.59
CA ALA A 36 3.24 -2.84 16.50
C ALA A 36 4.61 -2.31 16.94
N CYS A 37 5.38 -1.71 16.03
CA CYS A 37 6.68 -1.08 16.33
C CYS A 37 6.52 0.07 17.33
N TYR A 38 5.51 0.92 17.14
CA TYR A 38 5.17 2.00 18.06
C TYR A 38 4.77 1.48 19.45
N ALA A 39 3.93 0.43 19.50
CA ALA A 39 3.53 -0.19 20.76
C ALA A 39 4.74 -0.76 21.52
N ALA A 40 5.67 -1.41 20.82
CA ALA A 40 6.94 -1.87 21.40
C ALA A 40 7.83 -0.70 21.88
N GLY A 41 7.78 0.43 21.19
CA GLY A 41 8.43 1.69 21.59
C GLY A 41 7.70 2.49 22.66
N GLY A 42 6.57 2.00 23.18
CA GLY A 42 5.79 2.68 24.22
C GLY A 42 5.03 3.91 23.75
N ALA A 43 4.74 4.03 22.45
CA ALA A 43 4.03 5.16 21.86
C ALA A 43 2.78 4.72 21.09
N THR A 44 1.84 5.64 20.91
CA THR A 44 0.67 5.44 20.05
C THR A 44 0.96 6.02 18.66
N TRP A 45 0.81 5.21 17.62
CA TRP A 45 1.01 5.65 16.24
C TRP A 45 0.07 6.79 15.88
N GLY A 46 0.58 7.79 15.15
CA GLY A 46 -0.17 9.00 14.80
C GLY A 46 -0.30 10.04 15.93
N ALA A 47 -0.08 9.68 17.20
CA ALA A 47 -0.08 10.62 18.32
C ALA A 47 1.32 11.22 18.59
N THR A 48 2.38 10.48 18.25
CA THR A 48 3.77 10.92 18.40
C THR A 48 4.39 11.18 17.02
N LEU A 49 4.60 12.46 16.68
CA LEU A 49 5.19 12.90 15.42
C LEU A 49 6.16 14.08 15.66
N GLY A 50 7.18 14.21 14.82
CA GLY A 50 8.10 15.36 14.80
C GLY A 50 9.46 15.11 15.44
N ALA A 51 10.29 16.16 15.49
CA ALA A 51 11.71 16.08 15.89
C ALA A 51 11.95 15.67 17.37
N THR A 52 10.90 15.68 18.21
CA THR A 52 10.96 15.24 19.60
C THR A 52 10.60 13.76 19.79
N ALA A 53 10.26 13.05 18.71
CA ALA A 53 9.96 11.62 18.79
C ALA A 53 11.22 10.84 19.20
N PRO A 54 11.09 9.82 20.07
CA PRO A 54 12.20 8.93 20.41
C PRO A 54 12.82 8.30 19.15
N ALA A 55 14.14 8.01 19.18
CA ALA A 55 14.85 7.45 18.04
C ALA A 55 14.22 6.15 17.50
N THR A 56 13.69 5.30 18.39
CA THR A 56 12.91 4.11 18.01
C THR A 56 11.69 4.46 17.15
N ILE A 57 10.95 5.49 17.53
CA ILE A 57 9.75 5.93 16.82
C ILE A 57 10.09 6.53 15.45
N VAL A 58 11.18 7.28 15.36
CA VAL A 58 11.71 7.77 14.08
C VAL A 58 12.08 6.60 13.16
N ALA A 59 12.75 5.58 13.70
CA ALA A 59 13.08 4.38 12.93
C ALA A 59 11.84 3.59 12.46
N CYS A 60 10.82 3.44 13.33
CA CYS A 60 9.53 2.82 12.96
C CYS A 60 8.89 3.54 11.76
N ASN A 61 8.86 4.88 11.77
CA ASN A 61 8.32 5.67 10.67
C ASN A 61 9.14 5.58 9.39
N ALA A 62 10.47 5.58 9.50
CA ALA A 62 11.35 5.42 8.35
C ALA A 62 11.09 4.07 7.67
N ALA A 63 11.01 2.98 8.45
CA ALA A 63 10.68 1.65 7.96
C ALA A 63 9.27 1.60 7.32
N TYR A 64 8.27 2.24 7.94
CA TYR A 64 6.93 2.38 7.36
C TYR A 64 6.98 3.08 6.00
N GLY A 65 7.67 4.22 5.89
CA GLY A 65 7.81 4.94 4.62
C GLY A 65 8.45 4.10 3.52
N THR A 66 9.51 3.35 3.84
CA THR A 66 10.13 2.40 2.90
C THR A 66 9.17 1.29 2.49
N CYS A 67 8.39 0.74 3.42
CA CYS A 67 7.38 -0.28 3.15
C CYS A 67 6.31 0.25 2.17
N GLN A 68 5.80 1.46 2.40
CA GLN A 68 4.82 2.10 1.52
C GLN A 68 5.37 2.37 0.12
N ALA A 69 6.62 2.86 0.03
CA ALA A 69 7.28 3.09 -1.25
C ALA A 69 7.44 1.80 -2.05
N ALA A 70 7.80 0.69 -1.39
CA ALA A 70 7.89 -0.62 -2.03
C ALA A 70 6.50 -1.13 -2.50
N CYS A 71 5.45 -1.00 -1.66
CA CYS A 71 4.08 -1.33 -2.06
C CYS A 71 3.66 -0.57 -3.32
N ALA A 72 3.90 0.74 -3.36
CA ALA A 72 3.60 1.57 -4.53
C ALA A 72 4.41 1.13 -5.75
N ALA A 73 5.69 0.84 -5.56
CA ALA A 73 6.58 0.44 -6.64
C ALA A 73 6.14 -0.85 -7.34
N VAL A 74 5.69 -1.84 -6.57
CA VAL A 74 5.31 -3.16 -7.12
C VAL A 74 3.88 -3.17 -7.65
N LEU A 75 2.97 -2.41 -7.03
CA LEU A 75 1.52 -2.57 -7.24
C LEU A 75 0.86 -1.40 -7.99
N LEU A 76 1.56 -0.28 -8.14
CA LEU A 76 1.06 0.91 -8.87
C LEU A 76 1.90 1.26 -10.11
N ILE A 77 3.24 1.09 -10.09
CA ILE A 77 4.11 1.48 -11.22
C ILE A 77 3.80 0.75 -12.54
N PRO A 78 3.40 -0.53 -12.59
CA PRO A 78 2.98 -1.15 -13.86
C PRO A 78 1.71 -0.53 -14.46
N PHE A 79 1.08 0.41 -13.75
CA PHE A 79 -0.25 0.97 -14.04
C PHE A 79 -0.28 2.52 -14.05
N LEU A 80 0.88 3.18 -13.93
CA LEU A 80 1.09 4.63 -14.07
C LEU A 80 1.72 4.94 -15.43
#